data_AF-A0A967M6Z7-F1
#
_entry.id   AF-A0A967M6Z7-F1
#
_cell.length_a   1.000
_cell.length_b   1.000
_cell.length_c   1.000
_cell.angle_alpha   90.00
_cell.angle_beta   90.00
_cell.angle_gamma   90.00
#
_symmetry.space_group_name_H-M   'P 1'
#
loop_
_entity.id
_entity.type
_entity.pdbx_description
1 polymer ?
#
loop_
_entity_poly.entity_id
_entity_poly.type
_entity_poly.pdbx_seq_one_letter_code
_entity_poly.pdbx_strand_id
1 'polypeptide(L)'
;VVVRRTDQPVAPLLPPESEFFLYQNLRLQLESSRLALLHGEPEAYRDHLHTARDWVKSYFDTEAAPTRAMLNKIGELAALEIRPELPDISGSLHALQRVAGSNAQAEAQGRQSAEPSSPAEAPAAEEQPAPAAQPPATADEAAQPQAAPEGGTP
;
A
#
# COMPACT_ATOMS: atom_id res chain seq x y z
N VAL A 1 -39.83 -13.99 52.50
CA VAL A 1 -38.55 -14.39 51.88
C VAL A 1 -38.79 -15.68 51.10
N VAL A 2 -38.69 -15.65 49.77
CA VAL A 2 -38.52 -16.86 48.95
C VAL A 2 -37.52 -16.51 47.85
N VAL A 3 -36.25 -16.73 48.15
CA VAL A 3 -35.16 -16.66 47.17
C VAL A 3 -35.31 -17.89 46.29
N ARG A 4 -35.77 -17.72 45.05
CA ARG A 4 -35.68 -18.77 44.04
C ARG A 4 -34.21 -18.87 43.62
N ARG A 5 -33.56 -19.94 44.09
CA ARG A 5 -32.27 -20.40 43.58
C ARG A 5 -32.43 -20.76 42.10
N THR A 6 -31.69 -20.08 41.24
CA THR A 6 -31.38 -20.57 39.89
C THR A 6 -30.25 -21.60 40.04
N ASP A 7 -30.62 -22.81 40.46
CA ASP A 7 -29.75 -23.98 40.57
C ASP A 7 -29.88 -24.78 39.26
N GLN A 8 -29.37 -24.25 38.16
CA GLN A 8 -28.99 -25.07 37.02
C GLN A 8 -27.46 -25.09 36.95
N PRO A 9 -26.81 -26.25 37.12
CA PRO A 9 -25.41 -26.36 36.79
C PRO A 9 -25.31 -26.22 35.27
N VAL A 10 -24.96 -25.02 34.80
CA VAL A 10 -24.52 -24.85 33.42
C VAL A 10 -23.26 -25.70 33.33
N ALA A 11 -23.38 -26.90 32.76
CA ALA A 11 -22.22 -27.72 32.45
C ALA A 11 -21.22 -26.83 31.71
N PRO A 12 -19.93 -26.83 32.07
CA PRO A 12 -18.95 -26.01 31.36
C PRO A 12 -19.05 -26.34 29.88
N LEU A 13 -19.36 -25.33 29.05
CA LEU A 13 -19.58 -25.51 27.61
C LEU A 13 -18.36 -26.16 26.93
N LEU A 14 -17.16 -26.02 27.52
CA LEU A 14 -15.96 -26.77 27.20
C LEU A 14 -15.07 -26.95 28.46
N PRO A 15 -14.23 -28.00 28.54
CA PRO A 15 -13.11 -28.07 29.47
C PRO A 15 -12.15 -26.86 29.32
N PRO A 16 -11.52 -26.37 30.41
CA PRO A 16 -10.72 -25.15 30.39
C PRO A 16 -9.50 -25.20 29.45
N GLU A 17 -8.87 -26.36 29.24
CA GLU A 17 -7.79 -26.51 28.25
C GLU A 17 -8.29 -26.32 26.81
N SER A 18 -9.47 -26.86 26.46
CA SER A 18 -10.03 -26.72 25.12
C SER A 18 -10.53 -25.30 24.80
N GLU A 19 -10.90 -24.54 25.82
CA GLU A 19 -11.31 -23.13 25.66
C GLU A 19 -10.15 -22.25 25.17
N PHE A 20 -8.94 -22.45 25.72
CA PHE A 20 -7.75 -21.71 25.27
C PHE A 20 -7.45 -21.94 23.78
N PHE A 21 -7.48 -23.19 23.33
CA PHE A 21 -7.25 -23.52 21.92
C PHE A 21 -8.33 -22.91 21.02
N LEU A 22 -9.60 -22.91 21.44
CA LEU A 22 -10.68 -22.30 20.68
C LEU A 22 -10.44 -20.81 20.46
N TYR A 23 -10.07 -20.06 21.51
CA TYR A 23 -9.73 -18.64 21.36
C TYR A 23 -8.52 -18.43 20.45
N GLN A 24 -7.49 -19.26 20.58
CA GLN A 24 -6.30 -19.13 19.76
C GLN A 24 -6.58 -19.41 18.28
N ASN A 25 -7.41 -20.41 18.00
CA ASN A 25 -7.89 -20.75 16.68
C ASN A 25 -8.78 -19.64 16.11
N LEU A 26 -9.69 -19.06 16.92
CA LEU A 26 -10.53 -17.94 16.50
C LEU A 26 -9.68 -16.72 16.12
N ARG A 27 -8.69 -16.40 16.95
CA ARG A 27 -7.72 -15.33 16.67
C ARG A 27 -6.97 -15.60 15.39
N LEU A 28 -6.53 -16.84 15.16
CA LEU A 28 -5.83 -17.23 13.94
C LEU A 28 -6.71 -16.98 12.71
N GLN A 29 -7.98 -17.41 12.72
CA GLN A 29 -8.90 -17.17 11.59
C GLN A 29 -9.09 -15.67 11.31
N LEU A 30 -9.20 -14.83 12.34
CA LEU A 30 -9.36 -13.38 12.17
C LEU A 30 -8.09 -12.73 11.60
N GLU A 31 -6.90 -13.17 12.01
CA GLU A 31 -5.63 -12.69 11.45
C GLU A 31 -5.44 -13.17 10.00
N SER A 32 -5.78 -14.43 9.70
CA SER A 32 -5.79 -14.95 8.31
C SER A 32 -6.76 -14.16 7.43
N SER A 33 -7.93 -13.80 7.95
CA SER A 33 -8.88 -12.92 7.26
C SER A 33 -8.22 -11.57 6.93
N ARG A 34 -7.54 -10.95 7.89
CA ARG A 34 -6.84 -9.68 7.69
C ARG A 34 -5.74 -9.77 6.62
N LEU A 35 -4.99 -10.86 6.58
CA LEU A 35 -3.95 -11.08 5.55
C LEU A 35 -4.57 -11.25 4.17
N ALA A 36 -5.60 -12.08 4.03
CA ALA A 36 -6.32 -12.27 2.77
C ALA A 36 -6.90 -10.95 2.25
N LEU A 37 -7.46 -10.12 3.15
CA LEU A 37 -7.91 -8.78 2.84
C LEU A 37 -6.79 -7.90 2.24
N LEU A 38 -5.60 -7.91 2.85
CA LEU A 38 -4.46 -7.12 2.41
C LEU A 38 -3.91 -7.57 1.05
N HIS A 39 -3.96 -8.87 0.77
CA HIS A 39 -3.61 -9.43 -0.54
C HIS A 39 -4.74 -9.28 -1.57
N GLY A 40 -5.88 -8.76 -1.13
CA GLY A 40 -7.10 -8.60 -1.91
C GLY A 40 -7.85 -9.90 -2.16
N GLU A 41 -7.48 -11.05 -1.62
CA GLU A 41 -8.06 -12.37 -1.91
C GLU A 41 -9.47 -12.50 -1.30
N PRO A 42 -10.56 -12.25 -2.07
CA PRO A 42 -11.88 -12.04 -1.48
C PRO A 42 -12.53 -13.35 -1.02
N GLU A 43 -12.30 -14.44 -1.75
CA GLU A 43 -12.79 -15.78 -1.37
C GLU A 43 -12.15 -16.24 -0.06
N ALA A 44 -10.82 -16.20 0.04
CA ALA A 44 -10.09 -16.57 1.25
C ALA A 44 -10.50 -15.71 2.46
N TYR A 45 -10.69 -14.40 2.27
CA TYR A 45 -11.21 -13.50 3.30
C TYR A 45 -12.57 -13.97 3.84
N ARG A 46 -13.49 -14.32 2.95
CA ARG A 46 -14.84 -14.77 3.32
C ARG A 46 -14.83 -16.14 3.99
N ASP A 47 -13.99 -17.06 3.54
CA ASP A 47 -13.86 -18.40 4.10
C ASP A 47 -13.34 -18.37 5.54
N HIS A 48 -12.32 -17.56 5.82
CA HIS A 48 -11.78 -17.39 7.18
C HIS A 48 -12.82 -16.76 8.12
N LEU A 49 -13.56 -15.74 7.67
CA LEU A 49 -14.64 -15.15 8.45
C LEU A 49 -15.81 -16.12 8.68
N HIS A 50 -16.16 -16.94 7.69
CA HIS A 50 -17.21 -17.95 7.81
C HIS A 50 -16.82 -19.00 8.85
N THR A 51 -15.60 -19.52 8.77
CA THR A 51 -15.07 -20.49 9.74
C THR A 51 -15.08 -19.93 11.15
N ALA A 52 -14.62 -18.67 11.34
CA ALA A 52 -14.69 -18.00 12.63
C ALA A 52 -16.13 -17.89 13.14
N ARG A 53 -17.08 -17.51 12.28
CA ARG A 53 -18.51 -17.42 12.62
C ARG A 53 -19.08 -18.76 13.07
N ASP A 54 -18.76 -19.84 12.36
CA ASP A 54 -19.25 -21.18 12.67
C ASP A 54 -18.75 -21.68 14.02
N TRP A 55 -17.48 -21.41 14.34
CA TRP A 55 -16.92 -21.74 15.64
C TRP A 55 -17.55 -20.93 16.77
N VAL A 56 -17.79 -19.63 16.56
CA VAL A 56 -18.53 -18.81 17.54
C VAL A 56 -19.93 -19.40 17.79
N LYS A 57 -20.65 -19.79 16.73
CA LYS A 57 -21.98 -20.41 16.87
C LYS A 57 -21.96 -21.78 17.55
N SER A 58 -20.93 -22.58 17.31
CA SER A 58 -20.87 -23.97 17.75
C SER A 58 -20.42 -24.12 19.21
N TYR A 59 -19.55 -23.22 19.67
CA TYR A 59 -18.84 -23.41 20.94
C TYR A 59 -19.12 -22.31 21.99
N PHE A 60 -19.77 -21.21 21.62
CA PHE A 60 -20.15 -20.14 22.56
C PHE A 60 -21.66 -20.08 22.76
N ASP A 61 -22.09 -19.55 23.91
CA ASP A 61 -23.49 -19.25 24.16
C ASP A 61 -23.97 -18.14 23.21
N THR A 62 -24.86 -18.50 22.28
CA THR A 62 -25.41 -17.59 21.27
C THR A 62 -26.44 -16.61 21.81
N GLU A 63 -26.96 -16.83 23.02
CA GLU A 63 -27.90 -15.91 23.68
C GLU A 63 -27.16 -14.76 24.39
N ALA A 64 -25.90 -15.00 24.76
CA ALA A 64 -25.04 -14.02 25.39
C ALA A 64 -24.86 -12.78 24.49
N ALA A 65 -25.08 -11.59 25.07
CA ALA A 65 -24.91 -10.31 24.39
C ALA A 65 -23.54 -10.16 23.67
N PRO A 66 -22.38 -10.49 24.28
CA PRO A 66 -21.09 -10.36 23.59
C PRO A 66 -20.97 -11.28 22.36
N THR A 67 -21.47 -12.52 22.44
CA THR A 67 -21.46 -13.48 21.33
C THR A 67 -22.29 -12.96 20.16
N ARG A 68 -23.50 -12.43 20.43
CA ARG A 68 -24.35 -11.81 19.40
C ARG A 68 -23.69 -10.61 18.74
N ALA A 69 -23.04 -9.75 19.53
CA ALA A 69 -22.30 -8.61 19.00
C ALA A 69 -21.16 -9.06 18.07
N MET A 70 -20.42 -10.10 18.45
CA MET A 70 -19.34 -10.67 17.64
C MET A 70 -19.88 -11.28 16.34
N LEU A 71 -20.94 -12.09 16.41
CA LEU A 71 -21.57 -12.68 15.22
C LEU A 71 -22.09 -11.61 14.25
N ASN A 72 -22.70 -10.54 14.76
CA ASN A 72 -23.14 -9.41 13.96
C ASN A 72 -21.95 -8.72 13.29
N LYS A 73 -20.85 -8.48 14.03
CA LYS A 73 -19.67 -7.83 13.48
C LYS A 73 -19.01 -8.66 12.37
N ILE A 74 -18.88 -9.97 12.56
CA ILE A 74 -18.41 -10.88 11.51
C ILE A 74 -19.39 -10.90 10.33
N GLY A 75 -20.70 -10.77 10.59
CA GLY A 75 -21.75 -10.55 9.60
C GLY A 75 -21.48 -9.35 8.69
N GLU A 76 -21.33 -8.18 9.31
CA GLU A 76 -21.02 -6.91 8.63
C GLU A 76 -19.73 -7.01 7.82
N LEU A 77 -18.66 -7.57 8.41
CA LEU A 77 -17.36 -7.72 7.75
C LEU A 77 -17.45 -8.60 6.49
N ALA A 78 -18.14 -9.73 6.55
CA ALA A 78 -18.29 -10.62 5.42
C ALA A 78 -19.15 -10.05 4.27
N ALA A 79 -19.92 -8.99 4.53
CA ALA A 79 -20.75 -8.32 3.53
C ALA A 79 -20.00 -7.21 2.78
N LEU A 80 -18.80 -6.83 3.21
CA LEU A 80 -17.98 -5.84 2.53
C LEU A 80 -17.41 -6.37 1.21
N GLU A 81 -17.42 -5.52 0.19
CA GLU A 81 -16.85 -5.79 -1.11
C GLU A 81 -15.37 -5.39 -1.13
N ILE A 82 -14.47 -6.37 -1.21
CA ILE A 82 -13.01 -6.17 -1.05
C ILE A 82 -12.34 -5.62 -2.32
N ARG A 83 -12.94 -5.85 -3.50
CA ARG A 83 -12.45 -5.33 -4.78
C ARG A 83 -13.63 -4.85 -5.62
N PRO A 84 -14.13 -3.63 -5.39
CA PRO A 84 -15.11 -3.04 -6.29
C PRO A 84 -14.46 -2.79 -7.66
N GLU A 85 -15.23 -2.98 -8.72
CA GLU A 85 -14.83 -2.58 -10.07
C GLU A 85 -14.53 -1.08 -10.09
N LEU A 86 -13.32 -0.72 -10.52
CA LEU A 86 -12.90 0.68 -10.62
C LEU A 86 -13.43 1.27 -11.92
N PRO A 87 -14.03 2.48 -11.90
CA PRO A 87 -14.47 3.13 -13.13
C PRO A 87 -13.29 3.43 -14.06
N ASP A 88 -13.48 3.25 -15.36
CA ASP A 88 -12.46 3.58 -16.36
C ASP A 88 -12.31 5.10 -16.50
N ILE A 89 -11.09 5.59 -16.29
CA ILE A 89 -10.72 7.01 -16.38
C ILE A 89 -9.96 7.35 -17.67
N SER A 90 -9.82 6.39 -18.58
CA SER A 90 -9.07 6.54 -19.84
C SER A 90 -9.59 7.71 -20.68
N GLY A 91 -10.91 7.94 -20.70
CA GLY A 91 -11.51 9.08 -21.40
C GLY A 91 -11.00 10.45 -20.91
N SER A 92 -10.91 10.64 -19.59
CA SER A 92 -10.37 11.86 -18.98
C SER A 92 -8.88 12.04 -19.27
N LEU A 93 -8.11 10.94 -19.22
CA LEU A 93 -6.69 10.92 -19.56
C LEU A 93 -6.45 11.32 -21.02
N HIS A 94 -7.22 10.76 -21.95
CA HIS A 94 -7.17 11.13 -23.36
C HIS A 94 -7.54 12.59 -23.59
N ALA A 95 -8.54 13.12 -22.88
CA ALA A 95 -8.90 14.54 -22.94
C ALA A 95 -7.73 15.45 -22.55
N LEU A 96 -7.06 15.15 -21.44
CA LEU A 96 -5.89 15.92 -20.97
C LEU A 96 -4.70 15.83 -21.95
N GLN A 97 -4.42 14.64 -22.46
CA GLN A 97 -3.33 14.43 -23.44
C GLN A 97 -3.57 15.21 -24.73
N ARG A 98 -4.82 15.28 -25.21
CA ARG A 98 -5.16 16.09 -26.39
C ARG A 98 -4.89 17.58 -26.16
N VAL A 99 -5.28 18.11 -25.00
CA VAL A 99 -5.05 19.53 -24.67
C VAL A 99 -3.56 19.84 -24.50
N ALA A 100 -2.81 18.95 -23.83
CA ALA A 100 -1.36 19.11 -23.69
C ALA A 100 -0.65 19.07 -25.04
N GLY A 101 -1.05 18.14 -25.93
CA GLY A 101 -0.52 18.04 -27.29
C GLY A 101 -0.86 19.25 -28.16
N SER A 102 -2.08 19.77 -28.08
CA SER A 102 -2.47 20.97 -28.84
C SER A 102 -1.70 22.22 -28.39
N ASN A 103 -1.44 22.35 -27.09
CA ASN A 103 -0.66 23.48 -26.55
C ASN A 103 0.80 23.42 -27.05
N ALA A 104 1.43 22.23 -27.01
CA ALA A 104 2.79 22.04 -27.52
C ALA A 104 2.90 22.31 -29.04
N GLN A 105 1.86 21.96 -29.82
CA GLN A 105 1.79 22.28 -31.25
C GLN A 105 1.63 23.79 -31.49
N ALA A 106 0.82 24.48 -30.70
CA ALA A 106 0.65 25.93 -30.79
C ALA A 106 1.96 26.68 -30.46
N GLU A 107 2.73 26.21 -29.48
CA GLU A 107 4.06 26.75 -29.15
C GLU A 107 5.07 26.53 -30.28
N ALA A 108 5.04 25.36 -30.93
CA ALA A 108 5.91 25.06 -32.07
C ALA A 108 5.58 25.92 -33.30
N GLN A 109 4.29 26.14 -33.59
CA GLN A 109 3.83 26.99 -34.70
C GLN A 109 4.09 28.48 -34.44
N GLY A 110 3.95 28.94 -33.19
CA GLY A 110 4.31 30.30 -32.78
C GLY A 110 5.80 30.59 -32.93
N ARG A 111 6.67 29.59 -32.68
CA ARG A 111 8.12 29.71 -32.90
C ARG A 111 8.49 29.73 -34.39
N GLN A 112 7.81 28.95 -35.23
CA GLN A 112 8.03 28.97 -36.69
C GLN A 112 7.58 30.28 -37.35
N SER A 113 6.63 30.99 -36.75
CA SER A 113 6.15 32.30 -37.24
C SER A 113 7.05 33.47 -36.79
N ALA A 114 8.03 33.20 -35.92
CA ALA A 114 8.90 34.20 -35.30
C ALA A 114 10.37 34.13 -35.78
N GLU A 115 10.65 33.50 -36.91
CA GLU A 115 11.93 33.68 -37.62
C GLU A 115 11.84 34.92 -38.52
N PRO A 116 12.56 36.02 -38.22
CA PRO A 116 12.82 37.06 -39.20
C PRO A 116 13.90 36.55 -40.17
N SER A 117 13.78 36.99 -41.42
CA SER A 117 14.70 36.77 -42.53
C SER A 117 16.18 36.68 -42.14
N SER A 118 16.84 35.63 -42.63
CA SER A 118 18.29 35.64 -42.83
C SER A 118 18.66 36.76 -43.82
N PRO A 119 19.76 37.51 -43.58
CA PRO A 119 20.62 37.96 -44.64
C PRO A 119 21.69 36.89 -44.89
N ALA A 120 21.82 36.51 -46.16
CA ALA A 120 22.86 35.63 -46.65
C ALA A 120 24.28 36.17 -46.40
N GLU A 121 25.18 35.21 -46.22
CA GLU A 121 26.58 35.19 -46.70
C GLU A 121 27.70 35.80 -45.84
N ALA A 122 28.65 34.91 -45.54
CA ALA A 122 29.91 35.11 -44.83
C ALA A 122 30.97 35.86 -45.69
N PRO A 123 32.18 36.09 -45.15
CA PRO A 123 33.22 35.14 -45.56
C PRO A 123 34.13 34.66 -44.43
N ALA A 124 34.77 33.54 -44.74
CA ALA A 124 35.78 32.85 -43.96
C ALA A 124 37.06 33.68 -43.74
N ALA A 125 37.65 33.48 -42.56
CA ALA A 125 39.10 33.45 -42.38
C ALA A 125 39.42 32.29 -41.43
N GLU A 126 39.98 31.21 -41.98
CA GLU A 126 40.95 30.34 -41.30
C GLU A 126 42.03 31.24 -40.64
N GLU A 127 42.65 30.95 -39.49
CA GLU A 127 43.47 29.77 -39.21
C GLU A 127 43.96 29.83 -37.71
N GLN A 128 44.22 28.65 -37.13
CA GLN A 128 44.73 28.31 -35.77
C GLN A 128 46.16 28.86 -35.44
N PRO A 129 46.90 28.52 -34.33
CA PRO A 129 46.60 27.92 -32.99
C PRO A 129 47.28 28.61 -31.75
N ALA A 130 46.83 28.22 -30.53
CA ALA A 130 47.49 28.03 -29.19
C ALA A 130 48.82 28.76 -28.79
N PRO A 131 49.03 29.18 -27.50
CA PRO A 131 49.19 28.21 -26.40
C PRO A 131 48.69 28.61 -25.00
N ALA A 132 48.45 27.58 -24.19
CA ALA A 132 48.77 27.43 -22.77
C ALA A 132 48.71 28.65 -21.81
N ALA A 133 47.83 28.53 -20.80
CA ALA A 133 48.12 28.75 -19.37
C ALA A 133 46.81 28.52 -18.58
N GLN A 134 46.60 27.33 -18.03
CA GLN A 134 46.78 27.04 -16.59
C GLN A 134 45.91 27.90 -15.64
N PRO A 135 45.01 27.28 -14.86
CA PRO A 135 44.24 27.96 -13.82
C PRO A 135 45.10 28.22 -12.57
N PRO A 136 44.98 29.37 -11.88
CA PRO A 136 45.49 29.47 -10.53
C PRO A 136 44.57 28.71 -9.58
N ALA A 137 45.19 27.75 -8.91
CA ALA A 137 44.72 27.13 -7.68
C ALA A 137 44.67 28.16 -6.54
N THR A 138 43.72 27.97 -5.62
CA THR A 138 43.94 27.87 -4.17
C THR A 138 42.72 27.12 -3.61
N ALA A 139 42.87 25.86 -3.23
CA ALA A 139 43.38 25.40 -1.94
C ALA A 139 42.40 25.68 -0.79
N ASP A 140 41.64 24.66 -0.39
CA ASP A 140 41.60 24.31 1.02
C ASP A 140 41.76 22.80 1.15
N GLU A 141 42.69 22.46 2.02
CA GLU A 141 43.32 21.18 2.25
C GLU A 141 42.82 20.68 3.59
N ALA A 142 42.14 19.53 3.59
CA ALA A 142 41.98 18.72 4.79
C ALA A 142 41.84 17.24 4.40
N ALA A 143 43.00 16.66 4.12
CA ALA A 143 43.44 15.32 4.51
C ALA A 143 42.38 14.26 4.89
N GLN A 144 42.32 13.20 4.08
CA GLN A 144 42.07 11.82 4.53
C GLN A 144 43.36 11.26 5.20
N PRO A 145 43.31 10.17 5.99
CA PRO A 145 43.36 8.80 5.42
C PRO A 145 42.37 7.83 6.11
N GLN A 146 41.66 6.95 5.39
CA GLN A 146 42.03 5.61 4.87
C GLN A 146 42.16 4.46 5.89
N ALA A 147 41.70 3.28 5.42
CA ALA A 147 41.84 1.88 5.89
C ALA A 147 40.84 1.42 6.98
N ALA A 148 39.81 0.60 6.69
CA ALA A 148 39.75 -0.83 6.26
C ALA A 148 39.97 -1.83 7.45
N PRO A 149 39.67 -3.14 7.32
CA PRO A 149 38.44 -3.79 7.80
C PRO A 149 38.70 -4.92 8.85
N GLU A 150 37.64 -5.67 9.19
CA GLU A 150 37.64 -7.07 9.70
C GLU A 150 37.57 -7.37 11.21
N GLY A 151 36.85 -8.46 11.54
CA GLY A 151 36.79 -9.15 12.83
C GLY A 151 35.61 -8.70 13.70
N GLY A 152 34.62 -9.51 14.05
CA GLY A 152 34.75 -10.85 14.60
C GLY A 152 34.15 -10.83 16.02
N THR A 153 33.11 -11.63 16.21
CA THR A 153 32.44 -12.09 17.46
C THR A 153 33.33 -12.15 18.71
N PRO A 154 32.75 -12.09 19.92
CA PRO A 154 31.98 -13.21 20.49
C PRO A 154 30.52 -12.91 20.86
#